data_AF-A0A0A1SYG9-F1
#
_entry.id   AF-A0A0A1SYG9-F1
#
_cell.length_a   1.000
_cell.length_b   1.000
_cell.length_c   1.000
_cell.angle_alpha   90.00
_cell.angle_beta   90.00
_cell.angle_gamma   90.00
#
_symmetry.space_group_name_H-M   'P 1'
#
loop_
_entity.id
_entity.type
_entity.pdbx_description
1 polymer ?
#
loop_
_entity_poly.entity_id
_entity_poly.type
_entity_poly.pdbx_seq_one_letter_code
_entity_poly.pdbx_strand_id
1 'polypeptide(L)'
;MFKSYAAIALALASGADAFWRMECPGVLDVARIDPIVNLGDASAHAHTLSGSSALSATSNSSDLLNGDCTSCRVTQDKSGYWTPPAYFQDAKTGKLEIVPQIGGMLA
;
A
#
# COMPACT_ATOMS: atom_id res chain seq x y z
N MET A 1 -27.81 42.60 -10.85
CA MET A 1 -26.47 42.23 -10.37
C MET A 1 -26.24 40.71 -10.24
N PHE A 2 -27.14 39.82 -10.70
CA PHE A 2 -26.99 38.36 -10.51
C PHE A 2 -26.33 37.58 -11.66
N LYS A 3 -26.10 38.20 -12.83
CA LYS A 3 -25.61 37.51 -14.04
C LYS A 3 -24.11 37.14 -13.98
N SER A 4 -23.31 37.83 -13.17
CA SER A 4 -21.86 37.59 -13.11
C SER A 4 -21.48 36.39 -12.23
N TYR A 5 -22.30 36.03 -11.24
CA TYR A 5 -21.98 34.92 -10.32
C TYR A 5 -22.06 33.54 -10.99
N ALA A 6 -23.00 33.35 -11.91
CA ALA A 6 -23.14 32.09 -12.65
C ALA A 6 -21.95 31.81 -13.58
N ALA A 7 -21.43 32.85 -14.25
CA ALA A 7 -20.25 32.74 -15.09
C ALA A 7 -18.97 32.43 -14.27
N ILE A 8 -18.84 33.02 -13.08
CA ILE A 8 -17.72 32.74 -12.16
C ILE A 8 -17.81 31.31 -11.61
N ALA A 9 -18.98 30.85 -11.21
CA ALA A 9 -19.17 29.48 -10.72
C ALA A 9 -18.83 28.42 -11.78
N LEU A 10 -19.19 28.66 -13.05
CA LEU A 10 -18.88 27.75 -14.16
C LEU A 10 -17.38 27.73 -14.49
N ALA A 11 -16.69 28.87 -14.34
CA ALA A 11 -15.23 28.94 -14.49
C ALA A 11 -14.47 28.20 -13.37
N LEU A 12 -15.04 28.12 -12.16
CA LEU A 12 -14.51 27.35 -11.03
C LEU A 12 -14.87 25.85 -11.09
N ALA A 13 -15.79 25.45 -11.97
CA ALA A 13 -16.22 24.07 -12.15
C ALA A 13 -15.32 23.27 -13.12
N SER A 14 -14.20 23.84 -13.57
CA SER A 14 -13.20 23.07 -14.33
C SER A 14 -12.67 21.93 -13.46
N GLY A 15 -12.75 20.69 -13.95
CA GLY A 15 -12.19 19.53 -13.26
C GLY A 15 -10.68 19.65 -13.08
N ALA A 16 -10.16 19.09 -11.99
CA ALA A 16 -8.73 18.91 -11.78
C ALA A 16 -8.35 17.46 -12.10
N ASP A 17 -7.24 17.25 -12.81
CA ASP A 17 -6.59 15.94 -12.89
C ASP A 17 -5.81 15.73 -11.58
N ALA A 18 -6.53 15.23 -10.57
CA ALA A 18 -5.96 14.96 -9.26
C ALA A 18 -5.68 13.46 -9.14
N PHE A 19 -4.44 13.12 -8.76
CA PHE A 19 -4.11 11.77 -8.34
C PHE A 19 -3.90 11.76 -6.83
N TRP A 20 -4.24 10.63 -6.22
CA TRP A 20 -4.04 10.37 -4.82
C TRP A 20 -3.15 9.15 -4.68
N ARG A 21 -2.18 9.20 -3.76
CA ARG A 21 -1.35 8.05 -3.40
C ARG A 21 -1.37 7.86 -1.89
N MET A 22 -1.67 6.65 -1.46
CA MET A 22 -1.59 6.25 -0.05
C MET A 22 -0.13 6.02 0.30
N GLU A 23 0.44 6.89 1.15
CA GLU A 23 1.79 6.69 1.64
C GLU A 23 1.81 5.72 2.82
N CYS A 24 2.53 4.61 2.67
CA CYS A 24 2.80 3.64 3.72
C CYS A 24 4.31 3.55 3.97
N PRO A 25 4.88 4.50 4.74
CA PRO A 25 6.31 4.56 4.98
C PRO A 25 6.85 3.39 5.80
N GLY A 26 5.99 2.72 6.58
CA GLY A 26 6.38 1.53 7.33
C GLY A 26 6.22 0.24 6.53
N VAL A 27 7.23 -0.61 6.63
CA VAL A 27 7.17 -2.02 6.23
C VAL A 27 6.85 -2.83 7.49
N LEU A 28 5.82 -3.66 7.41
CA LEU A 28 5.44 -4.58 8.49
C LEU A 28 6.39 -5.76 8.53
N ASP A 29 6.58 -6.41 7.38
CA ASP A 29 7.48 -7.57 7.23
C ASP A 29 7.77 -7.84 5.75
N VAL A 30 8.71 -8.75 5.48
CA VAL A 30 8.90 -9.39 4.19
C VAL A 30 8.67 -10.90 4.34
N ALA A 31 7.51 -11.36 3.87
CA ALA A 31 7.06 -12.73 4.10
C ALA A 31 6.33 -13.30 2.89
N ARG A 32 6.22 -14.63 2.82
CA ARG A 32 5.46 -15.35 1.77
C ARG A 32 3.97 -15.37 2.08
N ILE A 33 3.39 -14.20 2.34
CA ILE A 33 1.96 -14.04 2.69
C ILE A 33 1.22 -13.45 1.49
N ASP A 34 0.16 -14.14 1.04
CA ASP A 34 -0.82 -13.61 0.07
C ASP A 34 -2.22 -14.00 0.54
N PRO A 35 -2.97 -13.10 1.19
CA PRO A 35 -4.28 -13.42 1.76
C PRO A 35 -5.39 -13.60 0.72
N ILE A 36 -5.11 -13.40 -0.57
CA ILE A 36 -6.09 -13.59 -1.66
C ILE A 36 -5.77 -14.85 -2.45
N VAL A 37 -4.54 -14.98 -2.95
CA VAL A 37 -4.14 -16.05 -3.88
C VAL A 37 -3.73 -17.33 -3.14
N ASN A 38 -3.04 -17.20 -2.00
CA ASN A 38 -2.51 -18.32 -1.21
C ASN A 38 -3.02 -18.24 0.24
N LEU A 39 -4.34 -18.20 0.40
CA LEU A 39 -4.98 -18.06 1.70
C LEU A 39 -4.53 -19.16 2.68
N GLY A 40 -3.88 -18.76 3.77
CA GLY A 40 -3.37 -19.65 4.82
C GLY A 40 -2.09 -20.43 4.47
N ASP A 41 -1.63 -20.37 3.23
CA ASP A 41 -0.47 -21.11 2.73
C ASP A 41 0.68 -20.16 2.34
N ALA A 42 1.90 -20.70 2.25
CA ALA A 42 3.04 -19.93 1.78
C ALA A 42 2.92 -19.63 0.27
N SER A 43 2.87 -18.35 -0.10
CA SER A 43 2.81 -17.91 -1.49
C SER A 43 4.07 -18.24 -2.29
N ALA A 44 3.98 -18.27 -3.62
CA ALA A 44 5.09 -18.72 -4.49
C ALA A 44 6.35 -17.84 -4.40
N HIS A 45 6.24 -16.60 -3.94
CA HIS A 45 7.33 -15.65 -3.74
C HIS A 45 7.10 -14.82 -2.48
N ALA A 46 8.11 -14.05 -2.04
CA ALA A 46 7.95 -13.16 -0.89
C ALA A 46 7.24 -11.86 -1.29
N HIS A 47 6.58 -11.23 -0.33
CA HIS A 47 6.00 -9.90 -0.44
C HIS A 47 6.52 -9.00 0.67
N THR A 48 6.78 -7.74 0.34
CA THR A 48 6.83 -6.65 1.31
C THR A 48 5.42 -6.32 1.73
N LEU A 49 5.16 -6.37 3.03
CA LEU A 49 3.85 -6.13 3.63
C LEU A 49 3.79 -4.71 4.22
N SER A 50 2.68 -4.01 3.98
CA SER A 50 2.35 -2.69 4.53
C SER A 50 0.86 -2.62 4.86
N GLY A 51 0.46 -1.70 5.73
CA GLY A 51 -0.94 -1.47 6.09
C GLY A 51 -1.29 -1.88 7.52
N SER A 52 -2.48 -2.45 7.72
CA SER A 52 -2.99 -2.79 9.05
C SER A 52 -2.10 -3.76 9.82
N SER A 53 -1.99 -3.56 11.14
CA SER A 53 -1.30 -4.47 12.05
C SER A 53 -1.97 -5.84 12.19
N ALA A 54 -3.19 -6.01 11.67
CA ALA A 54 -3.89 -7.29 11.61
C ALA A 54 -3.67 -8.06 10.30
N LEU A 55 -2.85 -7.54 9.37
CA LEU A 55 -2.52 -8.24 8.13
C LEU A 55 -1.86 -9.59 8.44
N SER A 56 -2.44 -10.67 7.91
CA SER A 56 -1.96 -12.04 8.10
C SER A 56 -2.30 -12.94 6.91
N ALA A 57 -1.80 -14.17 6.91
CA ALA A 57 -2.06 -15.14 5.84
C ALA A 57 -3.54 -15.47 5.62
N THR A 58 -4.41 -15.17 6.60
CA THR A 58 -5.85 -15.44 6.53
C THR A 58 -6.72 -14.22 6.80
N SER A 59 -6.14 -13.02 6.93
CA SER A 59 -6.91 -11.82 7.28
C SER A 59 -7.90 -11.47 6.18
N ASN A 60 -9.17 -11.30 6.56
CA ASN A 60 -10.20 -10.71 5.71
C ASN A 60 -10.40 -9.22 6.06
N SER A 61 -11.33 -8.57 5.37
CA SER A 61 -11.62 -7.14 5.58
C SER A 61 -12.00 -6.78 7.03
N SER A 62 -12.74 -7.63 7.74
CA SER A 62 -13.10 -7.40 9.14
C SER A 62 -11.87 -7.48 10.04
N ASP A 63 -10.99 -8.45 9.82
CA ASP A 63 -9.76 -8.59 10.61
C ASP A 63 -8.88 -7.35 10.43
N LEU A 64 -8.69 -6.93 9.18
CA LEU A 64 -7.91 -5.76 8.81
C LEU A 64 -8.43 -4.49 9.49
N LEU A 65 -9.74 -4.22 9.42
CA LEU A 65 -10.39 -3.06 10.05
C LEU A 65 -10.27 -3.06 11.58
N ASN A 66 -10.17 -4.24 12.20
CA ASN A 66 -10.01 -4.40 13.65
C ASN A 66 -8.55 -4.33 14.11
N GLY A 67 -7.58 -4.13 13.22
CA GLY A 67 -6.18 -3.95 13.61
C GLY A 67 -5.95 -2.66 14.41
N ASP A 68 -5.12 -2.71 15.45
CA ASP A 68 -4.85 -1.58 16.34
C ASP A 68 -4.16 -0.40 15.63
N CYS A 69 -3.19 -0.64 14.76
CA CYS A 69 -2.44 0.40 14.05
C CYS A 69 -2.31 0.12 12.54
N THR A 70 -1.63 0.99 11.81
CA THR A 70 -1.35 0.84 10.38
C THR A 70 0.02 1.44 10.08
N SER A 71 0.72 0.89 9.09
CA SER A 71 2.00 1.44 8.61
C SER A 71 1.83 2.62 7.65
N CYS A 72 0.58 3.00 7.37
CA CYS A 72 0.19 4.09 6.48
C CYS A 72 -0.03 5.43 7.18
N ARG A 73 0.17 6.53 6.46
CA ARG A 73 0.02 7.89 7.01
C ARG A 73 -1.41 8.22 7.40
N VAL A 74 -2.37 7.80 6.58
CA VAL A 74 -3.79 7.93 6.90
C VAL A 74 -4.13 6.79 7.85
N THR A 75 -4.28 7.11 9.12
CA THR A 75 -4.42 6.10 10.19
C THR A 75 -5.74 5.34 10.13
N GLN A 76 -6.73 5.88 9.43
CA GLN A 76 -8.01 5.24 9.12
C GLN A 76 -7.88 4.18 8.03
N ASP A 77 -6.83 4.23 7.20
CA ASP A 77 -6.60 3.19 6.22
C ASP A 77 -5.98 1.96 6.89
N LYS A 78 -6.80 0.91 6.95
CA LYS A 78 -6.46 -0.41 7.50
C LYS A 78 -6.35 -1.47 6.41
N SER A 79 -6.24 -1.08 5.15
CA SER A 79 -6.04 -2.02 4.04
C SER A 79 -4.74 -2.80 4.23
N GLY A 80 -4.69 -4.01 3.66
CA GLY A 80 -3.45 -4.76 3.52
C GLY A 80 -2.84 -4.49 2.14
N TYR A 81 -1.56 -4.16 2.10
CA TYR A 81 -0.81 -3.98 0.87
C TYR A 81 0.36 -4.95 0.84
N TRP A 82 0.54 -5.68 -0.25
CA TRP A 82 1.63 -6.63 -0.42
C TRP A 82 2.17 -6.55 -1.84
N THR A 83 3.48 -6.32 -1.97
CA THR A 83 4.14 -6.17 -3.27
C THR A 83 5.43 -6.99 -3.32
N PRO A 84 5.86 -7.50 -4.49
CA PRO A 84 7.11 -8.23 -4.58
C PRO A 84 8.32 -7.35 -4.20
N PRO A 85 9.18 -7.76 -3.27
CA PRO A 85 10.38 -7.00 -2.93
C PRO A 85 11.42 -7.11 -4.06
N ALA A 86 12.17 -6.04 -4.26
CA ALA A 86 13.33 -6.06 -5.14
C ALA A 86 14.51 -6.78 -4.46
N TYR A 87 15.17 -7.67 -5.19
CA TYR A 87 16.41 -8.31 -4.78
C TYR A 87 17.56 -7.89 -5.70
N PHE A 88 18.72 -7.62 -5.11
CA PHE A 88 19.98 -7.51 -5.83
C PHE A 88 20.63 -8.89 -5.92
N GLN A 89 21.11 -9.26 -7.10
CA GLN A 89 21.90 -10.46 -7.31
C GLN A 89 23.35 -10.08 -7.58
N ASP A 90 24.25 -10.53 -6.70
CA ASP A 90 25.69 -10.30 -6.90
C ASP A 90 26.20 -11.12 -8.09
N ALA A 91 26.80 -10.45 -9.07
CA ALA A 91 27.22 -11.08 -10.33
C ALA A 91 28.39 -12.08 -10.17
N LYS A 92 29.15 -12.01 -9.07
CA LYS A 92 30.32 -12.88 -8.84
C LYS A 92 29.98 -14.11 -8.02
N THR A 93 29.13 -13.95 -7.01
CA THR A 93 28.76 -14.97 -6.03
C THR A 93 27.39 -15.58 -6.29
N GLY A 94 26.54 -14.91 -7.09
CA GLY A 94 25.16 -15.31 -7.34
C GLY A 94 24.22 -15.09 -6.14
N LYS A 95 24.70 -14.53 -5.03
CA LYS A 95 23.93 -14.31 -3.81
C LYS A 95 22.82 -13.29 -4.06
N LEU A 96 21.61 -13.59 -3.57
CA LEU A 96 20.48 -12.66 -3.54
C LEU A 96 20.40 -11.97 -2.18
N GLU A 97 20.22 -10.66 -2.21
CA GLU A 97 19.96 -9.85 -1.02
C GLU A 97 18.87 -8.83 -1.29
N ILE A 98 18.04 -8.60 -0.27
CA ILE A 98 16.92 -7.68 -0.42
C ILE A 98 17.44 -6.24 -0.55
N VAL A 99 16.89 -5.49 -1.49
CA VAL A 99 17.20 -4.06 -1.61
C VAL A 99 16.55 -3.33 -0.43
N PRO A 100 17.28 -2.45 0.28
CA PRO A 100 16.72 -1.68 1.38
C PRO A 100 15.47 -0.89 0.96
N GLN A 101 14.37 -1.08 1.69
CA GLN A 101 13.06 -0.52 1.35
C GLN A 101 12.81 0.79 2.09
N ILE A 102 13.57 1.81 1.73
CA ILE A 102 13.51 3.13 2.38
C ILE A 102 12.35 3.94 1.78
N GLY A 103 11.50 4.49 2.64
CA GLY A 103 10.33 5.28 2.22
C GLY A 103 9.05 4.47 2.03
N GLY A 104 9.13 3.13 2.12
CA GLY A 104 7.98 2.23 2.06
C GLY A 104 7.28 2.26 0.70
N MET A 105 5.95 2.21 0.71
CA MET A 105 5.12 2.09 -0.48
C MET A 105 4.28 3.35 -0.73
N LEU A 106 4.06 3.66 -2.01
CA LEU A 106 3.05 4.60 -2.48
C LEU A 106 2.02 3.81 -3.28
N ALA A 107 0.85 3.53 -2.70
CA ALA A 107 -0.26 2.86 -3.38
C ALA A 107 -1.17 3.83 -4.12
#